data_AF-B3QWA5-F1
#
_entry.id   AF-B3QWA5-F1
#
_cell.length_a   1.000
_cell.length_b   1.000
_cell.length_c   1.000
_cell.angle_alpha   90.00
_cell.angle_beta   90.00
_cell.angle_gamma   90.00
#
_symmetry.space_group_name_H-M   'P 1'
#
loop_
_entity.id
_entity.type
_entity.pdbx_description
1 polymer ?
#
loop_
_entity_poly.entity_id
_entity_poly.type
_entity_poly.pdbx_seq_one_letter_code
_entity_poly.pdbx_strand_id
1 'polypeptide(L)'
;MARLFMALSLCVVMLSACGKKAEETHEAAKTEEAAKPAEAGITKEALAANYNLEKGKEVYEATCQMCHNTGISNAPVVGTKDAWTERTKQGMETMIKKSIEGYQGESGQMPAKGGNAELTDEQVGNAVAYMVEASI
;
A
#
# COMPACT_ATOMS: atom_id res chain seq x y z
N MET A 1 -35.27 -53.71 19.12
CA MET A 1 -36.39 -53.31 18.24
C MET A 1 -37.32 -52.40 19.03
N ALA A 2 -37.77 -51.29 18.43
CA ALA A 2 -38.87 -50.39 18.84
C ALA A 2 -38.70 -49.63 20.19
N ARG A 3 -38.45 -48.31 20.14
CA ARG A 3 -39.42 -47.18 20.19
C ARG A 3 -39.86 -46.79 21.62
N LEU A 4 -39.59 -45.55 22.04
CA LEU A 4 -40.43 -44.75 22.95
C LEU A 4 -39.93 -43.28 22.94
N PHE A 5 -40.64 -42.36 22.28
CA PHE A 5 -41.51 -41.34 22.88
C PHE A 5 -40.82 -40.48 23.97
N MET A 6 -40.46 -39.23 23.65
CA MET A 6 -41.26 -38.02 23.91
C MET A 6 -41.17 -37.54 25.37
N ALA A 7 -40.42 -36.47 25.61
CA ALA A 7 -40.58 -35.62 26.78
C ALA A 7 -40.27 -34.15 26.41
N LEU A 8 -41.36 -33.42 26.26
CA LEU A 8 -41.51 -31.97 26.27
C LEU A 8 -41.21 -31.44 27.69
N SER A 9 -41.02 -30.11 27.83
CA SER A 9 -40.88 -29.31 29.06
C SER A 9 -39.41 -28.96 29.37
N LEU A 10 -38.99 -27.72 29.62
CA LEU A 10 -39.63 -26.63 30.33
C LEU A 10 -38.89 -25.30 29.99
N CYS A 11 -39.60 -24.22 29.69
CA CYS A 11 -39.06 -22.86 29.68
C CYS A 11 -38.75 -22.42 31.12
N VAL A 12 -37.56 -21.84 31.37
CA VAL A 12 -37.35 -20.90 32.47
C VAL A 12 -36.49 -19.73 31.98
N VAL A 13 -37.14 -18.56 31.91
CA VAL A 13 -36.56 -17.23 31.82
C VAL A 13 -36.33 -16.73 33.25
N MET A 14 -35.22 -16.04 33.53
CA MET A 14 -35.04 -14.88 34.43
C MET A 14 -33.51 -14.60 34.54
N LEU A 15 -32.92 -13.46 34.14
CA LEU A 15 -33.00 -12.05 34.54
C LEU A 15 -31.97 -11.64 35.63
N SER A 16 -31.24 -10.54 35.36
CA SER A 16 -30.44 -9.66 36.26
C SER A 16 -28.91 -9.90 36.30
N ALA A 17 -28.00 -8.91 36.23
CA ALA A 17 -28.08 -7.50 36.65
C ALA A 17 -27.01 -6.57 36.00
N CYS A 18 -27.36 -5.25 35.97
CA CYS A 18 -26.57 -3.98 35.98
C CYS A 18 -25.37 -3.77 35.00
N GLY A 19 -25.19 -2.67 34.26
CA GLY A 19 -25.86 -1.36 34.20
C GLY A 19 -24.85 -0.20 34.27
N LYS A 20 -24.70 0.61 33.20
CA LYS A 20 -24.52 2.09 33.24
C LYS A 20 -24.51 2.69 31.83
N LYS A 21 -25.37 3.68 31.61
CA LYS A 21 -25.51 4.53 30.43
C LYS A 21 -24.46 5.66 30.47
N ALA A 22 -23.88 6.00 29.33
CA ALA A 22 -23.38 7.34 29.02
C ALA A 22 -23.48 7.58 27.51
N GLU A 23 -24.40 8.46 27.12
CA GLU A 23 -24.19 9.34 25.97
C GLU A 23 -23.09 10.32 26.37
N GLU A 24 -22.10 10.55 25.50
CA GLU A 24 -21.78 11.89 25.02
C GLU A 24 -20.76 11.82 23.89
N THR A 25 -21.03 12.71 22.95
CA THR A 25 -20.33 13.06 21.72
C THR A 25 -18.83 13.29 21.91
N HIS A 26 -18.02 12.74 21.01
CA HIS A 26 -16.87 13.48 20.49
C HIS A 26 -16.78 13.29 18.99
N GLU A 27 -17.32 14.29 18.31
CA GLU A 27 -16.87 14.75 17.01
C GLU A 27 -15.34 14.83 17.00
N ALA A 28 -14.73 13.96 16.20
CA ALA A 28 -13.47 14.25 15.55
C ALA A 28 -13.66 13.84 14.10
N ALA A 29 -14.16 14.81 13.33
CA ALA A 29 -14.04 14.82 11.90
C ALA A 29 -12.61 14.41 11.52
N LYS A 30 -12.46 13.23 10.90
CA LYS A 30 -11.47 13.09 9.84
C LYS A 30 -12.27 12.98 8.56
N THR A 31 -12.49 14.17 8.03
CA THR A 31 -12.77 14.45 6.63
C THR A 31 -12.48 13.27 5.72
N GLU A 32 -13.53 12.85 5.03
CA GLU A 32 -13.48 12.60 3.60
C GLU A 32 -12.42 13.50 2.96
N GLU A 33 -11.23 12.94 2.70
CA GLU A 33 -10.33 13.49 1.71
C GLU A 33 -10.54 12.68 0.46
N ALA A 34 -11.25 13.33 -0.46
CA ALA A 34 -11.66 12.84 -1.74
C ALA A 34 -10.52 12.18 -2.50
N ALA A 35 -10.83 11.03 -3.08
CA ALA A 35 -10.14 10.55 -4.25
C ALA A 35 -10.22 11.63 -5.36
N LYS A 36 -9.04 11.96 -5.90
CA LYS A 36 -8.73 12.79 -7.09
C LYS A 36 -8.88 14.33 -6.94
N PRO A 37 -7.90 15.08 -7.49
CA PRO A 37 -7.37 14.83 -8.82
C PRO A 37 -5.93 14.31 -8.87
N ALA A 38 -5.79 13.04 -9.24
CA ALA A 38 -4.72 12.57 -10.13
C ALA A 38 -4.81 13.26 -11.51
N GLU A 39 -4.75 14.59 -11.51
CA GLU A 39 -4.68 15.45 -12.70
C GLU A 39 -3.55 16.49 -12.59
N ALA A 40 -2.98 16.70 -11.41
CA ALA A 40 -1.61 17.21 -11.29
C ALA A 40 -0.66 16.01 -11.44
N GLY A 41 0.04 15.93 -12.57
CA GLY A 41 1.07 14.90 -12.78
C GLY A 41 2.12 14.94 -11.66
N ILE A 42 2.82 13.81 -11.47
CA ILE A 42 3.97 13.77 -10.56
C ILE A 42 5.02 14.76 -11.07
N THR A 43 5.49 15.67 -10.21
CA THR A 43 6.59 16.61 -10.54
C THR A 43 7.81 16.36 -9.67
N LYS A 44 8.99 16.76 -10.17
CA LYS A 44 10.26 16.61 -9.43
C LYS A 44 10.26 17.40 -8.12
N GLU A 45 9.65 18.58 -8.12
CA GLU A 45 9.52 19.45 -6.94
C GLU A 45 8.65 18.79 -5.87
N ALA A 46 7.53 18.20 -6.26
CA ALA A 46 6.67 17.46 -5.35
C ALA A 46 7.39 16.23 -4.77
N LEU A 47 8.19 15.53 -5.58
CA LEU A 47 8.97 14.39 -5.10
C LEU A 47 10.04 14.84 -4.09
N ALA A 48 10.78 15.91 -4.38
CA ALA A 48 11.79 16.44 -3.48
C ALA A 48 11.21 17.01 -2.17
N ALA A 49 9.97 17.51 -2.19
CA ALA A 49 9.31 18.04 -1.00
C ALA A 49 8.76 16.97 -0.05
N ASN A 50 8.39 15.79 -0.58
CA ASN A 50 7.67 14.76 0.18
C ASN A 50 8.51 13.52 0.50
N TYR A 51 9.66 13.35 -0.16
CA TYR A 51 10.50 12.15 -0.01
C TYR A 51 11.97 12.51 0.16
N ASN A 52 12.72 11.64 0.84
CA ASN A 52 14.16 11.76 0.93
C ASN A 52 14.81 11.06 -0.28
N LEU A 53 15.05 11.82 -1.36
CA LEU A 53 15.58 11.28 -2.61
C LEU A 53 17.03 10.76 -2.49
N GLU A 54 17.84 11.32 -1.60
CA GLU A 54 19.20 10.85 -1.34
C GLU A 54 19.17 9.45 -0.70
N LYS A 55 18.35 9.26 0.34
CA LYS A 55 18.14 7.94 0.94
C LYS A 55 17.43 6.98 -0.01
N GLY A 56 16.54 7.47 -0.85
CA GLY A 56 15.94 6.69 -1.93
C GLY A 56 16.98 6.15 -2.91
N LYS A 57 17.95 6.98 -3.30
CA LYS A 57 19.06 6.56 -4.16
C LYS A 57 19.91 5.48 -3.50
N GLU A 58 20.25 5.62 -2.21
CA GLU A 58 21.01 4.59 -1.47
C GLU A 58 20.29 3.24 -1.50
N VAL A 59 18.98 3.22 -1.26
CA VAL A 59 18.16 1.99 -1.31
C VAL A 59 18.09 1.43 -2.74
N TYR A 60 17.92 2.30 -3.74
CA TYR A 60 17.94 1.90 -5.15
C TYR A 60 19.25 1.20 -5.50
N GLU A 61 20.40 1.79 -5.17
CA GLU A 61 21.72 1.24 -5.48
C GLU A 61 21.98 -0.09 -4.73
N ALA A 62 21.49 -0.20 -3.49
CA ALA A 62 21.69 -1.41 -2.69
C ALA A 62 20.76 -2.58 -3.10
N THR A 63 19.52 -2.29 -3.49
CA THR A 63 18.48 -3.32 -3.67
C THR A 63 17.84 -3.29 -5.06
N CYS A 64 17.33 -2.13 -5.48
CA CYS A 64 16.41 -2.05 -6.62
C CYS A 64 17.14 -2.12 -7.98
N GLN A 65 18.38 -1.62 -8.05
CA GLN A 65 19.13 -1.48 -9.30
C GLN A 65 19.42 -2.82 -9.97
N MET A 66 19.46 -3.92 -9.20
CA MET A 66 19.70 -5.26 -9.73
C MET A 66 18.75 -5.58 -10.88
N CYS A 67 17.49 -5.15 -10.78
CA CYS A 67 16.51 -5.32 -11.84
C CYS A 67 16.31 -4.04 -12.65
N HIS A 68 16.24 -2.89 -11.98
CA HIS A 68 15.78 -1.63 -12.59
C HIS A 68 16.87 -0.82 -13.31
N ASN A 69 18.14 -1.21 -13.23
CA ASN A 69 19.20 -0.55 -14.00
C ASN A 69 19.24 -1.01 -15.46
N THR A 70 19.08 -2.31 -15.71
CA THR A 70 19.17 -2.90 -17.06
C THR A 70 17.86 -3.54 -17.54
N GLY A 71 16.83 -3.57 -16.69
CA GLY A 71 15.52 -4.11 -17.04
C GLY A 71 15.44 -5.63 -16.97
N ILE A 72 16.14 -6.26 -16.03
CA ILE A 72 16.06 -7.71 -15.83
C ILE A 72 14.60 -8.11 -15.60
N SER A 73 14.16 -9.19 -16.23
CA SER A 73 12.77 -9.68 -16.17
C SER A 73 11.73 -8.63 -16.58
N ASN A 74 12.09 -7.77 -17.54
CA ASN A 74 11.29 -6.64 -18.03
C ASN A 74 10.96 -5.59 -16.96
N ALA A 75 11.80 -5.45 -15.93
CA ALA A 75 11.68 -4.34 -14.99
C ALA A 75 11.79 -2.99 -15.74
N PRO A 76 10.98 -1.98 -15.38
CA PRO A 76 11.10 -0.65 -15.99
C PRO A 76 12.47 -0.06 -15.66
N VAL A 77 13.24 0.26 -16.71
CA VAL A 77 14.57 0.83 -16.60
C VAL A 77 14.47 2.26 -16.07
N VAL A 78 15.17 2.56 -14.97
CA VAL A 78 15.25 3.91 -14.41
C VAL A 78 15.98 4.84 -15.39
N GLY A 79 15.49 6.06 -15.54
CA GLY A 79 15.99 7.02 -16.53
C GLY A 79 15.36 6.90 -17.91
N THR A 80 14.52 5.89 -18.15
CA THR A 80 13.86 5.69 -19.45
C THR A 80 12.42 6.20 -19.41
N LYS A 81 12.19 7.45 -19.84
CA LYS A 81 10.88 8.13 -19.75
C LYS A 81 9.71 7.30 -20.30
N ASP A 82 9.91 6.62 -21.42
CA ASP A 82 8.86 5.81 -22.06
C ASP A 82 8.46 4.60 -21.19
N ALA A 83 9.40 4.02 -20.44
CA ALA A 83 9.11 2.93 -19.51
C ALA A 83 8.27 3.40 -18.31
N TRP A 84 8.28 4.69 -17.98
CA TRP A 84 7.65 5.23 -16.78
C TRP A 84 6.38 6.04 -17.04
N THR A 85 6.14 6.51 -18.27
CA THR A 85 5.01 7.39 -18.62
C THR A 85 3.65 6.82 -18.23
N GLU A 86 3.35 5.55 -18.55
CA GLU A 86 2.06 4.95 -18.13
C GLU A 86 2.03 4.56 -16.65
N ARG A 87 3.21 4.33 -16.05
CA ARG A 87 3.31 3.94 -14.63
C ARG A 87 2.98 5.11 -13.72
N THR A 88 3.52 6.29 -14.02
CA THR A 88 3.32 7.50 -13.21
C THR A 88 1.88 8.02 -13.21
N LYS A 89 1.07 7.67 -14.22
CA LYS A 89 -0.38 7.94 -14.23
C LYS A 89 -1.14 7.25 -13.09
N GLN A 90 -0.58 6.20 -12.49
CA GLN A 90 -1.17 5.51 -11.34
C GLN A 90 -1.03 6.33 -10.04
N GLY A 91 -0.17 7.35 -10.02
CA GLY A 91 0.16 8.14 -8.84
C GLY A 91 1.19 7.47 -7.93
N MET A 92 1.88 8.28 -7.11
CA MET A 92 2.93 7.81 -6.20
C MET A 92 2.42 6.80 -5.17
N GLU A 93 1.26 7.04 -4.57
CA GLU A 93 0.68 6.15 -3.55
C GLU A 93 0.51 4.72 -4.08
N THR A 94 -0.11 4.57 -5.25
CA THR A 94 -0.30 3.26 -5.89
C THR A 94 1.02 2.55 -6.18
N MET A 95 2.01 3.29 -6.72
CA MET A 95 3.32 2.72 -7.04
C MET A 95 4.07 2.27 -5.78
N ILE A 96 4.02 3.06 -4.71
CA ILE A 96 4.63 2.72 -3.42
C ILE A 96 3.96 1.49 -2.84
N LYS A 97 2.63 1.47 -2.76
CA LYS A 97 1.87 0.33 -2.25
C LYS A 97 2.22 -0.97 -2.97
N LYS A 98 2.21 -0.96 -4.31
CA LYS A 98 2.60 -2.12 -5.13
C LYS A 98 4.06 -2.54 -4.92
N SER A 99 4.95 -1.61 -4.61
CA SER A 99 6.35 -1.91 -4.35
C SER A 99 6.56 -2.51 -2.95
N ILE A 100 5.76 -2.09 -1.96
CA ILE A 100 5.77 -2.65 -0.60
C ILE A 100 5.17 -4.07 -0.61
N GLU A 101 3.96 -4.21 -1.16
CA GLU A 101 3.21 -5.47 -1.15
C GLU A 101 3.75 -6.48 -2.16
N GLY A 102 4.43 -6.00 -3.20
CA GLY A 102 4.75 -6.77 -4.39
C GLY A 102 3.53 -6.92 -5.30
N TYR A 103 3.77 -7.14 -6.58
CA TYR A 103 2.68 -7.39 -7.53
C TYR A 103 3.14 -8.19 -8.73
N GLN A 104 2.18 -8.93 -9.31
CA GLN A 104 2.31 -9.50 -10.64
C GLN A 104 1.63 -8.57 -11.64
N GLY A 105 2.40 -8.05 -12.59
CA GLY A 105 1.90 -7.25 -13.70
C GLY A 105 2.00 -8.00 -15.02
N GLU A 106 1.54 -7.35 -16.09
CA GLU A 106 1.65 -7.87 -17.46
C GLU A 106 3.12 -7.99 -17.91
N SER A 107 3.97 -7.05 -17.51
CA SER A 107 5.38 -7.04 -17.89
C SER A 107 6.23 -8.03 -17.09
N GLY A 108 5.82 -8.41 -15.88
CA GLY A 108 6.62 -9.25 -14.99
C GLY A 108 6.18 -9.18 -13.53
N GLN A 109 7.04 -9.67 -12.64
CA GLN A 109 6.82 -9.67 -11.20
C GLN A 109 7.70 -8.64 -10.51
N MET A 110 7.12 -7.82 -9.64
CA MET A 110 7.86 -7.02 -8.66
C MET A 110 7.72 -7.69 -7.29
N PRO A 111 8.79 -8.23 -6.69
CA PRO A 111 8.72 -8.83 -5.36
C PRO A 111 8.40 -7.78 -4.30
N ALA A 112 7.74 -8.21 -3.22
CA ALA A 112 7.46 -7.38 -2.05
C ALA A 112 8.74 -6.73 -1.53
N LYS A 113 8.70 -5.42 -1.31
CA LYS A 113 9.84 -4.59 -0.88
C LYS A 113 11.10 -4.77 -1.74
N GLY A 114 10.93 -5.03 -3.04
CA GLY A 114 12.06 -5.29 -3.94
C GLY A 114 12.85 -6.57 -3.61
N GLY A 115 12.24 -7.51 -2.88
CA GLY A 115 12.88 -8.75 -2.45
C GLY A 115 13.69 -8.61 -1.16
N ASN A 116 13.70 -7.44 -0.54
CA ASN A 116 14.39 -7.20 0.73
C ASN A 116 13.37 -6.90 1.85
N ALA A 117 13.07 -7.91 2.66
CA ALA A 117 12.10 -7.81 3.76
C ALA A 117 12.58 -6.91 4.92
N GLU A 118 13.86 -6.56 4.98
CA GLU A 118 14.42 -5.68 6.03
C GLU A 118 14.12 -4.20 5.78
N LEU A 119 13.73 -3.83 4.55
CA LEU A 119 13.38 -2.45 4.24
C LEU A 119 12.10 -2.02 4.97
N THR A 120 12.10 -0.82 5.52
CA THR A 120 10.88 -0.17 6.00
C THR A 120 10.06 0.33 4.80
N ASP A 121 8.76 0.54 5.03
CA ASP A 121 7.86 1.06 3.99
C ASP A 121 8.28 2.47 3.54
N GLU A 122 8.83 3.28 4.47
CA GLU A 122 9.41 4.58 4.17
C GLU A 122 10.64 4.48 3.25
N GLN A 123 11.55 3.52 3.50
CA GLN A 123 12.71 3.28 2.64
C GLN A 123 12.29 2.88 1.23
N VAL A 124 11.28 2.01 1.11
CA VAL A 124 10.70 1.65 -0.20
C VAL A 124 10.08 2.88 -0.86
N GLY A 125 9.32 3.69 -0.11
CA GLY A 125 8.70 4.91 -0.62
C GLY A 125 9.72 5.90 -1.20
N ASN A 126 10.81 6.15 -0.45
CA ASN A 126 11.90 7.02 -0.89
C ASN A 126 12.59 6.46 -2.15
N ALA A 127 12.80 5.14 -2.24
CA ALA A 127 13.40 4.51 -3.42
C ALA A 127 12.51 4.66 -4.66
N VAL A 128 11.20 4.41 -4.53
CA VAL A 128 10.23 4.61 -5.62
C VAL A 128 10.24 6.08 -6.08
N ALA A 129 10.27 7.03 -5.15
CA ALA A 129 10.33 8.45 -5.47
C ALA A 129 11.60 8.82 -6.25
N TYR A 130 12.77 8.33 -5.83
CA TYR A 130 14.01 8.51 -6.57
C TYR A 130 13.94 7.95 -8.00
N MET A 131 13.44 6.73 -8.16
CA MET A 131 13.33 6.07 -9.46
C MET A 131 12.39 6.84 -10.40
N VAL A 132 11.29 7.36 -9.88
CA VAL A 132 10.34 8.17 -10.65
C VAL A 132 10.97 9.52 -11.01
N GLU A 133 11.60 10.22 -10.06
CA GLU A 133 12.27 11.51 -10.30
C GLU A 133 13.30 11.40 -11.42
N ALA A 134 14.10 10.34 -11.40
CA ALA A 134 15.10 10.07 -12.41
C ALA A 134 14.51 9.75 -13.80
N SER A 135 13.20 9.44 -13.87
CA SER A 135 12.55 8.91 -15.08
C SER A 135 11.46 9.82 -15.66
N ILE A 136 11.18 10.99 -15.07
CA ILE A 136 10.18 11.95 -15.57
C ILE A 136 10.78 13.24 -16.10
#